data_AF-A0A7Y2ZG93-F1
#
_entry.id   AF-A0A7Y2ZG93-F1
#
_cell.length_a   1.000
_cell.length_b   1.000
_cell.length_c   1.000
_cell.angle_alpha   90.00
_cell.angle_beta   90.00
_cell.angle_gamma   90.00
#
_symmetry.space_group_name_H-M   'P 1'
#
loop_
_entity.id
_entity.type
_entity.pdbx_description
1 polymer ?
#
loop_
_entity_poly.entity_id
_entity_poly.type
_entity_poly.pdbx_seq_one_letter_code
_entity_poly.pdbx_strand_id
1 'polypeptide(L)'
;FMDYETFGEHQWEDTGIFDFMEHLPEQVLRSGRFQFRTPAEVAAEHDPEARLDIPHPVSWADAERDLTAWLGNPMQDAAFKSLYDIEPVLNELPPQYREIWRKLTTSDHVYYMCTKWFSDGDVHKYFSPYASPHDAFISFMNVLDDLARKVDPAARPALAHSS
;
A
#
# COMPACT_ATOMS: atom_id res chain seq x y z
N PHE A 1 -10.83 -5.01 6.44
CA PHE A 1 -9.87 -6.02 6.91
C PHE A 1 -9.20 -5.44 8.14
N MET A 2 -8.63 -6.26 9.02
CA MET A 2 -8.00 -5.80 10.25
C MET A 2 -6.50 -6.08 10.11
N ASP A 3 -5.67 -5.06 10.26
CA ASP A 3 -4.22 -5.24 10.29
C ASP A 3 -3.79 -5.93 11.59
N TYR A 4 -2.56 -6.46 11.61
CA TYR A 4 -2.03 -7.11 12.80
C TYR A 4 -1.77 -6.11 13.94
N GLU A 5 -1.45 -4.86 13.58
CA GLU A 5 -1.18 -3.76 14.52
C GLU A 5 -2.44 -3.39 15.32
N THR A 6 -3.63 -3.80 14.86
CA THR A 6 -4.87 -3.69 15.65
C THR A 6 -4.73 -4.28 17.05
N PHE A 7 -3.99 -5.38 17.22
CA PHE A 7 -3.80 -6.04 18.51
C PHE A 7 -2.42 -5.73 19.10
N GLY A 8 -2.38 -4.96 20.17
CA GLY A 8 -1.16 -4.56 20.87
C GLY A 8 -0.73 -3.12 20.61
N GLU A 9 -1.01 -2.56 19.43
CA GLU A 9 -0.68 -1.16 19.10
C GLU A 9 -1.90 -0.25 19.09
N HIS A 10 -2.95 -0.59 18.34
CA HIS A 10 -4.21 0.18 18.37
C HIS A 10 -5.10 -0.19 19.56
N GLN A 11 -5.11 -1.47 19.95
CA GLN A 11 -5.75 -1.96 21.17
C GLN A 11 -4.67 -2.50 22.10
N TRP A 12 -4.37 -1.76 23.17
CA TRP A 12 -3.30 -2.14 24.10
C TRP A 12 -3.70 -3.36 24.93
N GLU A 13 -2.72 -4.07 25.48
CA GLU A 13 -2.93 -5.26 26.32
C GLU A 13 -3.94 -5.01 27.45
N ASP A 14 -3.85 -3.86 28.12
CA ASP A 14 -4.73 -3.47 29.24
C ASP A 14 -6.22 -3.37 28.88
N THR A 15 -6.56 -3.32 27.58
CA THR A 15 -7.95 -3.39 27.11
C THR A 15 -8.55 -4.80 27.23
N GLY A 16 -7.72 -5.82 27.49
CA GLY A 16 -8.10 -7.23 27.52
C GLY A 16 -8.22 -7.86 26.13
N ILE A 17 -7.70 -7.20 25.08
CA ILE A 17 -7.86 -7.68 23.70
C ILE A 17 -7.18 -9.04 23.46
N PHE A 18 -6.05 -9.30 24.10
CA PHE A 18 -5.38 -10.60 23.98
C PHE A 18 -6.19 -11.71 24.66
N ASP A 19 -6.68 -11.47 25.88
CA ASP A 19 -7.59 -12.40 26.57
C ASP A 19 -8.84 -12.66 25.74
N PHE A 20 -9.42 -11.63 25.13
CA PHE A 20 -10.57 -11.79 24.22
C PHE A 20 -10.23 -12.70 23.04
N MET A 21 -9.11 -12.47 22.36
CA MET A 21 -8.68 -13.26 21.21
C MET A 21 -8.31 -14.70 21.58
N GLU A 22 -7.80 -14.94 22.79
CA GLU A 22 -7.55 -16.30 23.31
C GLU A 22 -8.83 -17.10 23.51
N HIS A 23 -9.88 -16.47 24.05
CA HIS A 23 -11.16 -17.15 24.32
C HIS A 23 -12.09 -17.23 23.09
N LEU A 24 -11.90 -16.36 22.10
CA LEU A 24 -12.79 -16.25 20.93
C LEU A 24 -12.95 -17.57 20.16
N PRO A 25 -11.88 -18.33 19.81
CA PRO A 25 -12.03 -19.58 19.08
C PRO A 25 -12.89 -20.59 19.83
N GLU A 26 -12.71 -20.74 21.14
CA GLU A 26 -13.51 -21.65 21.96
C GLU A 26 -15.00 -21.27 21.89
N GLN A 27 -15.32 -20.00 22.08
CA GLN A 27 -16.71 -19.54 22.07
C GLN A 27 -17.38 -19.72 20.70
N VAL A 28 -16.67 -19.49 19.60
CA VAL A 28 -17.17 -19.70 18.24
C VAL A 28 -17.47 -21.18 17.98
N LEU A 29 -16.55 -22.06 18.38
CA LEU A 29 -16.65 -23.50 18.10
C LEU A 29 -17.61 -24.24 19.05
N ARG A 30 -17.94 -23.66 20.21
CA ARG A 30 -18.76 -24.28 21.26
C ARG A 30 -20.09 -24.87 20.78
N SER A 31 -20.75 -24.23 19.82
CA SER A 31 -22.05 -24.71 19.32
C SER A 31 -21.95 -25.84 18.29
N GLY A 32 -20.74 -26.17 17.81
CA GLY A 32 -20.50 -27.14 16.73
C GLY A 32 -21.00 -26.70 15.35
N ARG A 33 -21.61 -25.52 15.24
CA ARG A 33 -22.17 -24.99 13.97
C ARG A 33 -21.16 -24.19 13.14
N PHE A 34 -20.09 -23.73 13.77
CA PHE A 34 -19.07 -22.91 13.12
C PHE A 34 -17.74 -23.67 13.07
N GLN A 35 -16.94 -23.35 12.07
CA GLN A 35 -15.59 -23.87 11.88
C GLN A 35 -14.71 -22.76 11.30
N PHE A 36 -13.43 -22.78 11.65
CA PHE A 36 -12.44 -21.94 11.00
C PHE A 36 -11.87 -22.69 9.80
N ARG A 37 -11.73 -21.98 8.69
CA ARG A 37 -11.11 -22.50 7.47
C ARG A 37 -10.25 -21.43 6.83
N THR A 38 -9.17 -21.89 6.23
CA THR A 38 -8.35 -21.09 5.33
C THR A 38 -9.06 -20.88 4.00
N PRO A 39 -8.74 -19.81 3.26
CA PRO A 39 -9.27 -19.61 1.91
C PRO A 39 -9.01 -20.80 0.97
N ALA A 40 -7.88 -21.50 1.12
CA ALA A 40 -7.54 -22.67 0.32
C ALA A 40 -8.45 -23.87 0.61
N GLU A 41 -8.76 -24.14 1.87
CA GLU A 41 -9.70 -25.19 2.27
C GLU A 41 -11.12 -24.89 1.76
N VAL A 42 -11.57 -23.64 1.88
CA VAL A 42 -12.87 -23.23 1.35
C VAL A 42 -12.93 -23.42 -0.17
N ALA A 43 -11.88 -23.01 -0.90
CA ALA A 43 -11.83 -23.16 -2.36
C ALA A 43 -11.75 -24.62 -2.82
N ALA A 44 -11.21 -25.52 -2.00
CA ALA A 44 -11.13 -26.95 -2.33
C ALA A 44 -12.45 -27.71 -2.09
N GLU A 45 -13.30 -27.21 -1.19
CA GLU A 45 -14.53 -27.89 -0.76
C GLU A 45 -15.82 -27.34 -1.38
N HIS A 46 -15.76 -26.17 -2.02
CA HIS A 46 -16.93 -25.50 -2.57
C HIS A 46 -16.74 -25.15 -4.04
N ASP A 47 -17.77 -25.42 -4.84
CA ASP A 47 -17.81 -25.00 -6.24
C ASP A 47 -18.03 -23.48 -6.36
N PRO A 48 -17.48 -22.83 -7.39
CA PRO A 48 -17.73 -21.41 -7.63
C PRO A 48 -19.20 -21.16 -7.99
N GLU A 49 -19.87 -20.32 -7.21
CA GLU A 49 -21.30 -20.00 -7.39
C GLU A 49 -21.57 -19.00 -8.53
N ALA A 50 -20.70 -18.00 -8.67
CA ALA A 50 -20.88 -16.93 -9.65
C ALA A 50 -19.55 -16.31 -10.07
N ARG A 51 -19.54 -15.74 -11.27
CA ARG A 51 -18.46 -14.86 -11.72
C ARG A 51 -18.74 -13.45 -11.26
N LEU A 52 -17.81 -12.89 -10.49
CA LEU A 52 -17.77 -11.47 -10.18
C LEU A 52 -16.90 -10.75 -11.22
N ASP A 53 -17.44 -9.69 -11.83
CA ASP A 53 -16.69 -8.80 -12.72
C ASP A 53 -16.51 -7.45 -12.04
N ILE A 54 -15.28 -6.95 -12.00
CA ILE A 54 -14.91 -5.70 -11.32
C ILE A 54 -14.24 -4.81 -12.37
N PRO A 55 -15.01 -3.98 -13.10
CA PRO A 55 -14.53 -3.27 -14.29
C PRO A 55 -13.60 -2.09 -13.95
N HIS A 56 -13.56 -1.67 -12.69
CA HIS A 56 -12.73 -0.56 -12.22
C HIS A 56 -11.90 -1.00 -11.01
N PRO A 57 -10.65 -0.53 -10.88
CA PRO A 57 -9.86 -0.82 -9.68
C PRO A 57 -10.57 -0.33 -8.42
N VAL A 58 -10.57 -1.17 -7.39
CA VAL A 58 -11.12 -0.87 -6.07
C VAL A 58 -10.06 -1.11 -5.02
N SER A 59 -10.22 -0.43 -3.89
CA SER A 59 -9.36 -0.61 -2.73
C SER A 59 -10.17 -0.74 -1.45
N TRP A 60 -9.48 -1.16 -0.40
CA TRP A 60 -10.01 -1.18 0.96
C TRP A 60 -9.66 0.08 1.74
N ALA A 61 -8.97 1.05 1.15
CA ALA A 61 -8.64 2.31 1.81
C ALA A 61 -9.79 3.32 1.67
N ASP A 62 -9.83 4.24 2.64
CA ASP A 62 -10.73 5.38 2.72
C ASP A 62 -12.22 5.03 2.55
N ALA A 63 -13.07 6.05 2.51
CA ALA A 63 -14.51 5.90 2.30
C ALA A 63 -14.85 5.59 0.85
N GLU A 64 -14.05 6.09 -0.09
CA GLU A 64 -14.30 6.03 -1.54
C GLU A 64 -14.00 4.65 -2.14
N ARG A 65 -13.20 3.81 -1.46
CA ARG A 65 -12.87 2.43 -1.87
C ARG A 65 -12.29 2.33 -3.29
N ASP A 66 -11.55 3.35 -3.70
CA ASP A 66 -10.92 3.46 -5.01
C ASP A 66 -9.40 3.69 -4.89
N LEU A 67 -8.74 4.11 -5.97
CA LEU A 67 -7.29 4.32 -5.99
C LEU A 67 -6.84 5.67 -5.44
N THR A 68 -7.75 6.55 -5.03
CA THR A 68 -7.40 7.94 -4.73
C THR A 68 -6.53 8.12 -3.48
N ALA A 69 -6.37 7.09 -2.64
CA ALA A 69 -5.38 7.08 -1.57
C ALA A 69 -3.93 7.00 -2.09
N TRP A 70 -3.71 6.47 -3.30
CA TRP A 70 -2.39 6.31 -3.92
C TRP A 70 -2.21 7.10 -5.22
N LEU A 71 -3.31 7.45 -5.91
CA LEU A 71 -3.38 8.15 -7.20
C LEU A 71 -4.50 9.18 -7.18
N GLY A 72 -4.53 10.03 -6.14
CA GLY A 72 -5.59 11.03 -5.93
C GLY A 72 -5.15 12.46 -6.19
N ASN A 73 -3.87 12.71 -6.46
CA ASN A 73 -3.34 14.05 -6.69
C ASN A 73 -2.15 14.08 -7.66
N PRO A 74 -1.80 15.26 -8.22
CA PRO A 74 -0.74 15.37 -9.22
C PRO A 74 0.66 14.91 -8.78
N MET A 75 1.01 15.00 -7.49
CA MET A 75 2.30 14.52 -6.99
C MET A 75 2.36 13.00 -7.04
N GLN A 76 1.29 12.35 -6.58
CA GLN A 76 1.13 10.89 -6.63
C GLN A 76 1.21 10.38 -8.07
N ASP A 77 0.46 11.00 -8.99
CA ASP A 77 0.47 10.63 -10.41
C ASP A 77 1.85 10.81 -11.04
N ALA A 78 2.53 11.93 -10.76
CA ALA A 78 3.86 12.21 -11.28
C ALA A 78 4.90 11.22 -10.75
N ALA A 79 4.88 10.90 -9.45
CA ALA A 79 5.78 9.94 -8.83
C ALA A 79 5.55 8.53 -9.38
N PHE A 80 4.29 8.10 -9.44
CA PHE A 80 3.92 6.79 -9.96
C PHE A 80 4.33 6.64 -11.42
N LYS A 81 4.00 7.61 -12.28
CA LYS A 81 4.40 7.58 -13.69
C LYS A 81 5.92 7.51 -13.84
N SER A 82 6.64 8.37 -13.13
CA SER A 82 8.11 8.42 -13.22
C SER A 82 8.75 7.10 -12.80
N LEU A 83 8.18 6.42 -11.80
CA LEU A 83 8.67 5.12 -11.33
C LEU A 83 8.58 4.05 -12.44
N TYR A 84 7.44 4.00 -13.13
CA TYR A 84 7.20 3.00 -14.18
C TYR A 84 7.86 3.36 -15.52
N ASP A 85 8.17 4.63 -15.78
CA ASP A 85 8.95 5.04 -16.96
C ASP A 85 10.37 4.39 -16.98
N ILE A 86 10.90 4.00 -15.83
CA ILE A 86 12.21 3.31 -15.72
C ILE A 86 12.09 1.80 -15.99
N GLU A 87 10.91 1.20 -15.83
CA GLU A 87 10.72 -0.25 -15.90
C GLU A 87 11.29 -0.92 -17.19
N PRO A 88 11.09 -0.36 -18.40
CA PRO A 88 11.51 -1.01 -19.65
C PRO A 88 13.02 -1.31 -19.72
N VAL A 89 13.84 -0.47 -19.09
CA VAL A 89 15.31 -0.54 -19.15
C VAL A 89 15.91 -1.32 -17.97
N LEU A 90 15.13 -1.67 -16.94
CA LEU A 90 15.63 -2.41 -15.76
C LEU A 90 16.19 -3.79 -16.09
N ASN A 91 15.74 -4.41 -17.19
CA ASN A 91 16.23 -5.73 -17.60
C ASN A 91 17.66 -5.71 -18.13
N GLU A 92 18.14 -4.55 -18.57
CA GLU A 92 19.48 -4.37 -19.14
C GLU A 92 20.52 -3.98 -18.08
N LEU A 93 20.06 -3.73 -16.85
CA LEU A 93 20.89 -3.25 -15.76
C LEU A 93 21.38 -4.37 -14.83
N PRO A 94 22.47 -4.11 -14.08
CA PRO A 94 22.87 -4.95 -12.97
C PRO A 94 21.73 -5.22 -11.97
N PRO A 95 21.62 -6.44 -11.40
CA PRO A 95 20.50 -6.86 -10.55
C PRO A 95 20.21 -5.94 -9.36
N GLN A 96 21.22 -5.25 -8.81
CA GLN A 96 21.01 -4.34 -7.67
C GLN A 96 20.04 -3.19 -7.98
N TYR A 97 19.99 -2.71 -9.24
CA TYR A 97 19.09 -1.62 -9.61
C TYR A 97 17.64 -2.07 -9.68
N ARG A 98 17.42 -3.33 -10.09
CA ARG A 98 16.10 -3.96 -10.03
C ARG A 98 15.63 -4.11 -8.58
N GLU A 99 16.52 -4.45 -7.65
CA GLU A 99 16.17 -4.52 -6.24
C GLU A 99 15.78 -3.15 -5.68
N ILE A 100 16.53 -2.10 -6.02
CA ILE A 100 16.19 -0.72 -5.63
C ILE A 100 14.82 -0.32 -6.20
N TRP A 101 14.59 -0.54 -7.49
CA TRP A 101 13.30 -0.23 -8.11
C TRP A 101 12.14 -0.99 -7.43
N ARG A 102 12.32 -2.29 -7.15
CA ARG A 102 11.31 -3.07 -6.41
C ARG A 102 11.01 -2.50 -5.03
N LYS A 103 12.00 -1.97 -4.31
CA LYS A 103 11.76 -1.28 -3.04
C LYS A 103 10.94 -0.01 -3.24
N LEU A 104 11.22 0.76 -4.28
CA LEU A 104 10.48 1.97 -4.64
C LEU A 104 9.03 1.67 -5.11
N THR A 105 8.73 0.45 -5.55
CA THR A 105 7.34 0.04 -5.88
C THR A 105 6.47 -0.25 -4.65
N THR A 106 7.01 -0.14 -3.43
CA THR A 106 6.20 -0.23 -2.20
C THR A 106 5.15 0.87 -2.18
N SER A 107 3.88 0.51 -2.00
CA SER A 107 2.73 1.42 -2.10
C SER A 107 2.77 2.57 -1.09
N ASP A 108 3.39 2.36 0.07
CA ASP A 108 3.55 3.36 1.13
C ASP A 108 4.17 4.66 0.62
N HIS A 109 5.10 4.58 -0.34
CA HIS A 109 5.75 5.76 -0.90
C HIS A 109 4.73 6.75 -1.50
N VAL A 110 3.85 6.27 -2.38
CA VAL A 110 2.82 7.14 -2.98
C VAL A 110 1.66 7.40 -2.00
N TYR A 111 1.41 6.48 -1.05
CA TYR A 111 0.44 6.68 0.03
C TYR A 111 0.82 7.87 0.94
N TYR A 112 2.11 8.04 1.28
CA TYR A 112 2.60 9.16 2.08
C TYR A 112 2.53 10.51 1.35
N MET A 113 2.35 10.51 0.02
CA MET A 113 2.12 11.72 -0.78
C MET A 113 0.64 12.11 -0.87
N CYS A 114 -0.26 11.36 -0.22
CA CYS A 114 -1.68 11.67 -0.18
C CYS A 114 -1.93 13.01 0.53
N THR A 115 -2.80 13.84 -0.06
CA THR A 115 -3.17 15.15 0.48
C THR A 115 -4.60 15.19 0.98
N LYS A 116 -5.32 14.05 0.98
CA LYS A 116 -6.67 13.99 1.53
C LYS A 116 -6.63 14.23 3.03
N TRP A 117 -7.48 15.14 3.48
CA TRP A 117 -7.69 15.48 4.88
C TRP A 117 -9.13 15.12 5.27
N PHE A 118 -9.41 13.83 5.40
CA PHE A 118 -10.56 13.41 6.23
C PHE A 118 -10.03 12.95 7.59
N SER A 119 -10.90 12.50 8.50
CA SER A 119 -10.53 12.06 9.86
C SER A 119 -9.40 11.00 9.92
N ASP A 120 -9.00 10.46 8.77
CA ASP A 120 -7.85 9.57 8.53
C ASP A 120 -6.50 10.29 8.33
N GLY A 121 -6.46 11.63 8.33
CA GLY A 121 -5.23 12.42 8.22
C GLY A 121 -4.22 12.15 9.36
N ASP A 122 -4.70 11.61 10.48
CA ASP A 122 -3.84 11.11 11.55
C ASP A 122 -3.20 9.77 11.17
N VAL A 123 -3.89 8.84 10.52
CA VAL A 123 -3.30 7.53 10.11
C VAL A 123 -2.23 7.71 9.04
N HIS A 124 -2.47 8.57 8.04
CA HIS A 124 -1.48 8.89 7.01
C HIS A 124 -0.22 9.57 7.60
N LYS A 125 -0.37 10.37 8.67
CA LYS A 125 0.77 10.97 9.38
C LYS A 125 1.42 10.01 10.37
N TYR A 126 0.64 9.14 11.00
CA TYR A 126 1.05 8.28 12.10
C TYR A 126 2.18 7.35 11.67
N PHE A 127 2.11 6.84 10.45
CA PHE A 127 3.13 5.95 9.88
C PHE A 127 4.11 6.64 8.92
N SER A 128 3.91 7.92 8.59
CA SER A 128 4.80 8.60 7.66
C SER A 128 6.09 9.05 8.35
N PRO A 129 7.28 8.71 7.82
CA PRO A 129 8.54 9.24 8.33
C PRO A 129 8.79 10.70 7.88
N TYR A 130 7.87 11.30 7.12
CA TYR A 130 8.01 12.62 6.52
C TYR A 130 7.17 13.67 7.26
N ALA A 131 7.67 14.91 7.31
CA ALA A 131 6.95 16.02 7.95
C ALA A 131 5.72 16.47 7.14
N SER A 132 5.70 16.20 5.83
CA SER A 132 4.58 16.50 4.95
C SER A 132 4.52 15.60 3.72
N PRO A 133 3.37 15.51 3.02
CA PRO A 133 3.26 14.83 1.73
C PRO A 133 4.22 15.38 0.65
N HIS A 134 4.55 16.68 0.73
CA HIS A 134 5.52 17.31 -0.17
C HIS A 134 6.95 16.82 0.11
N ASP A 135 7.32 16.65 1.39
CA ASP A 135 8.64 16.11 1.75
C ASP A 135 8.77 14.65 1.32
N ALA A 136 7.69 13.87 1.43
CA ALA A 136 7.63 12.49 0.92
C ALA A 136 7.85 12.47 -0.60
N PHE A 137 7.13 13.33 -1.34
CA PHE A 137 7.28 13.46 -2.79
C PHE A 137 8.70 13.86 -3.20
N ILE A 138 9.26 14.92 -2.61
CA ILE A 138 10.62 15.40 -2.92
C ILE A 138 11.66 14.30 -2.63
N SER A 139 11.54 13.64 -1.48
CA SER A 139 12.46 12.57 -1.09
C SER A 139 12.41 11.40 -2.09
N PHE A 140 11.21 10.96 -2.44
CA PHE A 140 11.00 9.89 -3.41
C PHE A 140 11.56 10.25 -4.79
N MET A 141 11.23 11.44 -5.30
CA MET A 141 11.69 11.88 -6.62
C MET A 141 13.21 12.05 -6.69
N ASN A 142 13.87 12.47 -5.61
CA ASN A 142 15.33 12.54 -5.55
C ASN A 142 15.99 11.16 -5.64
N VAL A 143 15.45 10.16 -4.92
CA VAL A 143 15.95 8.78 -4.99
C VAL A 143 15.69 8.18 -6.37
N LEU A 144 14.53 8.46 -6.96
CA LEU A 144 14.17 7.98 -8.28
C LEU A 144 15.03 8.61 -9.38
N ASP A 145 15.35 9.91 -9.28
CA ASP A 145 16.27 10.59 -10.21
C ASP A 145 17.70 10.03 -10.10
N ASP A 146 18.18 9.74 -8.88
CA ASP A 146 19.48 9.07 -8.69
C ASP A 146 19.49 7.67 -9.34
N LEU A 147 18.39 6.91 -9.21
CA LEU A 147 18.25 5.64 -9.92
C LEU A 147 18.24 5.86 -11.44
N ALA A 148 17.44 6.79 -11.95
CA ALA A 148 17.32 7.08 -13.37
C ALA A 148 18.66 7.46 -14.02
N ARG A 149 19.49 8.28 -13.36
CA ARG A 149 20.83 8.65 -13.86
C ARG A 149 21.80 7.48 -13.93
N LYS A 150 21.64 6.48 -13.06
CA LYS A 150 22.44 5.25 -13.09
C LYS A 150 21.97 4.29 -14.18
N VAL A 151 20.71 4.41 -14.58
CA VAL A 151 20.09 3.64 -15.65
C VAL A 151 20.39 4.23 -17.03
N ASP A 152 20.35 5.56 -17.16
CA ASP A 152 20.71 6.30 -18.37
C ASP A 152 21.43 7.62 -17.97
N PRO A 153 22.76 7.71 -18.14
CA PRO A 153 23.52 8.92 -17.82
C PRO A 153 23.10 10.17 -18.62
N ALA A 154 22.35 10.00 -19.72
CA ALA A 154 21.82 11.09 -20.54
C ALA A 154 20.35 11.45 -20.20
N ALA A 155 19.62 10.63 -19.43
CA ALA A 155 18.25 10.91 -19.01
C ALA A 155 18.23 11.90 -17.84
N ARG A 156 17.80 13.14 -18.11
CA ARG A 156 17.26 14.02 -17.06
C ARG A 156 15.75 13.79 -16.97
N PRO A 157 15.16 13.55 -15.79
CA PRO A 157 13.73 13.69 -15.65
C PRO A 157 13.36 15.15 -15.92
N ALA A 158 12.40 15.35 -16.83
CA ALA A 158 11.87 16.67 -17.12
C ALA A 158 11.15 17.17 -15.86
N LEU A 159 11.81 18.06 -15.10
CA LEU A 159 11.13 18.88 -14.10
C LEU A 159 10.09 19.73 -14.86
N ALA A 160 8.84 19.32 -14.78
CA ALA A 160 7.71 20.05 -15.32
C ALA A 160 7.58 21.37 -14.57
N HIS A 161 8.15 22.44 -15.13
CA HIS A 161 7.76 23.80 -14.81
C HIS A 161 6.42 24.08 -15.51
N SER A 162 5.31 24.02 -14.77
CA SER A 162 4.07 24.68 -15.20
C SER A 162 4.17 26.16 -14.83
N SER A 163 4.27 27.01 -15.85
CA SER A 163 3.89 28.43 -15.76
C SER A 163 2.37 28.56 -15.69
#